data_AF-A0A960JY18-F1
#
_entry.id   AF-A0A960JY18-F1
#
_cell.length_a   1.000
_cell.length_b   1.000
_cell.length_c   1.000
_cell.angle_alpha   90.00
_cell.angle_beta   90.00
_cell.angle_gamma   90.00
#
_symmetry.space_group_name_H-M   'P 1'
#
loop_
_entity.id
_entity.type
_entity.pdbx_description
1 polymer ?
#
loop_
_entity_poly.entity_id
_entity_poly.type
_entity_poly.pdbx_seq_one_letter_code
_entity_poly.pdbx_strand_id
1 'polypeptide(L)'
;MATGEDLRALGEWVGEAPLVGLGEGEHGTHEMHRLADRFFRYLVAERGFTVFALEIDSAHGALLDDFVTGRRDDLDEILERRWWASEVFYDQALRELLLWMRAYNTEAEEPLRFAGFDLKQPDLAAELLAEELERLAPGTAKEVRALFASMAEIGGYGGVPDFGGFRSIVRLPLPPDREGEGLLRVELGMRAQGMTMGSAGFQVSTGAARATSSPLAEELPADQWRPSLAEIPSPDATEVEVTLFHRGNGTVWFDGLTASLDGRALEVAANLSSLQPEPPPAPRLQLLDYKAKAAAEVSYRGRLSLAVERDPRLDATLDAAARIVALVEKELRIHPELDIAAARRMKRLARLVEQAVAWRTLAQPNRDVFLAENLTWLAREGHPGSRILALAHASHSEKLPRRMGGFLAETHGPDYRTVSMYSVAGEYRGFGSLRTLETGDRPEVLPLAPDRVRSNVRYLASLAP
;
A
#
# COMPACT_ATOMS: atom_id res chain seq x y z
N MET A 1 -26.92 17.22 17.20
CA MET A 1 -25.54 16.78 16.94
C MET A 1 -24.67 17.44 18.00
N ALA A 2 -23.74 16.71 18.64
CA ALA A 2 -22.81 17.31 19.59
C ALA A 2 -22.07 18.48 18.91
N THR A 3 -21.89 19.58 19.62
CA THR A 3 -21.60 20.94 19.12
C THR A 3 -20.27 21.13 18.37
N GLY A 4 -19.53 20.06 18.03
CA GLY A 4 -18.24 20.14 17.34
C GLY A 4 -17.14 20.88 18.12
N GLU A 5 -17.45 21.41 19.32
CA GLU A 5 -16.53 22.20 20.14
C GLU A 5 -15.28 21.42 20.52
N ASP A 6 -15.41 20.10 20.73
CA ASP A 6 -14.27 19.22 21.01
C ASP A 6 -13.32 19.04 19.81
N LEU A 7 -13.81 19.30 18.59
CA LEU A 7 -13.02 19.25 17.35
C LEU A 7 -12.47 20.62 16.93
N ARG A 8 -12.86 21.70 17.62
CA ARG A 8 -12.47 23.07 17.25
C ARG A 8 -10.94 23.25 17.17
N ALA A 9 -10.21 22.76 18.15
CA ALA A 9 -8.75 22.86 18.16
C ALA A 9 -8.12 22.13 16.96
N LEU A 10 -8.70 21.00 16.54
CA LEU A 10 -8.25 20.27 15.36
C LEU A 10 -8.58 21.04 14.07
N GLY A 11 -9.76 21.68 14.01
CA GLY A 11 -10.16 22.58 12.94
C GLY A 11 -9.27 23.83 12.80
N GLU A 12 -8.84 24.41 13.93
CA GLU A 12 -7.88 25.51 13.97
C GLU A 12 -6.49 25.05 13.51
N TRP A 13 -6.08 23.83 13.90
CA TRP A 13 -4.83 23.22 13.45
C TRP A 13 -4.83 22.89 11.95
N VAL A 14 -5.98 22.50 11.36
CA VAL A 14 -6.09 22.36 9.90
C VAL A 14 -5.87 23.69 9.19
N GLY A 15 -6.41 24.78 9.74
CA GLY A 15 -6.31 26.11 9.15
C GLY A 15 -6.84 26.14 7.71
N GLU A 16 -6.09 26.75 6.80
CA GLU A 16 -6.46 26.88 5.39
C GLU A 16 -5.91 25.79 4.48
N ALA A 17 -5.31 24.72 5.04
CA ALA A 17 -4.80 23.63 4.22
C ALA A 17 -5.93 22.96 3.42
N PRO A 18 -5.85 22.90 2.08
CA PRO A 18 -6.84 22.23 1.25
C PRO A 18 -6.66 20.70 1.24
N LEU A 19 -5.50 20.17 1.61
CA LEU A 19 -5.26 18.73 1.69
C LEU A 19 -4.83 18.35 3.11
N VAL A 20 -5.64 17.53 3.78
CA VAL A 20 -5.38 17.06 5.15
C VAL A 20 -5.28 15.55 5.17
N GLY A 21 -4.13 15.01 5.57
CA GLY A 21 -3.97 13.62 5.93
C GLY A 21 -4.51 13.33 7.33
N LEU A 22 -5.29 12.28 7.46
CA LEU A 22 -5.71 11.70 8.73
C LEU A 22 -5.12 10.28 8.82
N GLY A 23 -4.12 10.09 9.67
CA GLY A 23 -3.50 8.80 9.91
C GLY A 23 -4.31 7.96 10.89
N GLU A 24 -4.54 6.69 10.60
CA GLU A 24 -4.98 5.69 11.57
C GLU A 24 -3.83 4.74 11.90
N GLY A 25 -3.57 4.55 13.19
CA GLY A 25 -2.50 3.68 13.67
C GLY A 25 -2.78 2.20 13.41
N GLU A 26 -4.07 1.84 13.30
CA GLU A 26 -4.50 0.47 13.08
C GLU A 26 -5.74 0.43 12.18
N HIS A 27 -5.67 -0.31 11.07
CA HIS A 27 -6.82 -0.46 10.18
C HIS A 27 -7.96 -1.27 10.80
N GLY A 28 -9.20 -0.88 10.49
CA GLY A 28 -10.43 -1.60 10.87
C GLY A 28 -10.94 -1.30 12.27
N THR A 29 -10.42 -0.23 12.87
CA THR A 29 -10.76 0.18 14.23
C THR A 29 -11.98 1.09 14.22
N HIS A 30 -13.09 0.62 14.82
CA HIS A 30 -14.37 1.34 14.81
C HIS A 30 -14.28 2.77 15.34
N GLU A 31 -13.54 2.97 16.42
CA GLU A 31 -13.37 4.25 17.08
C GLU A 31 -12.62 5.25 16.20
N MET A 32 -11.66 4.78 15.40
CA MET A 32 -10.89 5.61 14.47
C MET A 32 -11.77 6.05 13.30
N HIS A 33 -12.52 5.14 12.69
CA HIS A 33 -13.48 5.49 11.64
C HIS A 33 -14.59 6.41 12.16
N ARG A 34 -15.06 6.22 13.39
CA ARG A 34 -16.05 7.11 14.00
C ARG A 34 -15.48 8.51 14.26
N LEU A 35 -14.23 8.63 14.67
CA LEU A 35 -13.57 9.93 14.80
C LEU A 35 -13.36 10.59 13.42
N ALA A 36 -12.97 9.83 12.40
CA ALA A 36 -12.84 10.32 11.02
C ALA A 36 -14.18 10.82 10.46
N ASP A 37 -15.28 10.09 10.67
CA ASP A 37 -16.65 10.51 10.31
C ASP A 37 -17.04 11.82 11.00
N ARG A 38 -16.88 11.91 12.33
CA ARG A 38 -17.16 13.14 13.09
C ARG A 38 -16.31 14.31 12.61
N PHE A 39 -15.03 14.08 12.36
CA PHE A 39 -14.11 15.12 11.93
C PHE A 39 -14.42 15.60 10.52
N PHE A 40 -14.73 14.71 9.59
CA PHE A 40 -15.12 15.09 8.25
C PHE A 40 -16.41 15.94 8.25
N ARG A 41 -17.45 15.55 9.00
CA ARG A 41 -18.67 16.35 9.13
C ARG A 41 -18.39 17.74 9.70
N TYR A 42 -17.50 17.84 10.69
CA TYR A 42 -17.06 19.12 11.23
C TYR A 42 -16.34 19.96 10.16
N LEU A 43 -15.42 19.36 9.39
CA LEU A 43 -14.70 20.06 8.32
C LEU A 43 -15.62 20.50 7.17
N VAL A 44 -16.64 19.71 6.85
CA VAL A 44 -17.68 20.08 5.87
C VAL A 44 -18.42 21.32 6.37
N ALA A 45 -18.91 21.30 7.61
CA ALA A 45 -19.70 22.40 8.18
C ALA A 45 -18.89 23.69 8.42
N GLU A 46 -17.65 23.58 8.92
CA GLU A 46 -16.90 24.71 9.48
C GLU A 46 -15.71 25.15 8.63
N ARG A 47 -15.28 24.32 7.66
CA ARG A 47 -14.04 24.53 6.89
C ARG A 47 -14.20 24.30 5.38
N GLY A 48 -15.40 23.99 4.88
CA GLY A 48 -15.67 23.85 3.45
C GLY A 48 -14.99 22.63 2.80
N PHE A 49 -14.77 21.55 3.55
CA PHE A 49 -14.32 20.29 2.95
C PHE A 49 -15.43 19.64 2.15
N THR A 50 -15.09 19.09 0.99
CA THR A 50 -16.06 18.49 0.05
C THR A 50 -15.66 17.10 -0.43
N VAL A 51 -14.45 16.63 -0.12
CA VAL A 51 -13.97 15.31 -0.56
C VAL A 51 -13.48 14.49 0.65
N PHE A 52 -14.06 13.31 0.83
CA PHE A 52 -13.52 12.29 1.73
C PHE A 52 -12.78 11.25 0.90
N ALA A 53 -11.46 11.18 1.09
CA ALA A 53 -10.60 10.24 0.41
C ALA A 53 -10.14 9.15 1.39
N LEU A 54 -10.25 7.88 1.01
CA LEU A 54 -9.88 6.73 1.84
C LEU A 54 -8.80 5.90 1.14
N GLU A 55 -7.88 5.30 1.91
CA GLU A 55 -6.82 4.41 1.42
C GLU A 55 -7.36 3.04 0.96
N ILE A 56 -8.38 3.08 0.10
CA ILE A 56 -8.90 1.97 -0.67
C ILE A 56 -8.56 2.16 -2.14
N ASP A 57 -8.76 1.11 -2.92
CA ASP A 57 -8.56 1.17 -4.36
C ASP A 57 -9.35 2.33 -5.00
N SER A 58 -8.71 3.10 -5.87
CA SER A 58 -9.33 4.25 -6.51
C SER A 58 -10.53 3.87 -7.37
N ALA A 59 -10.54 2.68 -7.99
CA ALA A 59 -11.68 2.20 -8.76
C ALA A 59 -12.87 1.82 -7.85
N HIS A 60 -12.59 1.26 -6.67
CA HIS A 60 -13.62 1.10 -5.61
C HIS A 60 -14.14 2.45 -5.13
N GLY A 61 -13.25 3.41 -4.92
CA GLY A 61 -13.61 4.78 -4.61
C GLY A 61 -14.56 5.40 -5.62
N ALA A 62 -14.35 5.14 -6.92
CA ALA A 62 -15.24 5.61 -7.99
C ALA A 62 -16.64 4.98 -7.92
N LEU A 63 -16.76 3.71 -7.49
CA LEU A 63 -18.07 3.09 -7.25
C LEU A 63 -18.79 3.72 -6.06
N LEU A 64 -18.07 3.99 -4.96
CA LEU A 64 -18.63 4.66 -3.79
C LEU A 64 -19.00 6.12 -4.10
N ASP A 65 -18.23 6.79 -4.94
CA ASP A 65 -18.55 8.13 -5.43
C ASP A 65 -19.81 8.12 -6.30
N ASP A 66 -19.96 7.12 -7.18
CA ASP A 66 -21.20 6.89 -7.94
C ASP A 66 -22.39 6.67 -6.97
N PHE A 67 -22.19 5.98 -5.84
CA PHE A 67 -23.23 5.80 -4.83
C PHE A 67 -23.61 7.11 -4.13
N VAL A 68 -22.64 7.88 -3.61
CA VAL A 68 -22.95 9.12 -2.88
C VAL A 68 -23.51 10.22 -3.79
N THR A 69 -23.27 10.13 -5.11
CA THR A 69 -23.81 11.05 -6.11
C THR A 69 -25.09 10.55 -6.80
N GLY A 70 -25.57 9.35 -6.46
CA GLY A 70 -26.82 8.79 -6.98
C GLY A 70 -26.73 8.19 -8.38
N ARG A 71 -25.53 7.95 -8.92
CA ARG A 71 -25.31 7.18 -10.16
C ARG A 71 -25.45 5.67 -9.95
N ARG A 72 -25.27 5.18 -8.71
CA ARG A 72 -25.52 3.78 -8.30
C ARG A 72 -26.31 3.71 -6.99
N ASP A 73 -27.13 2.68 -6.83
CA ASP A 73 -28.07 2.58 -5.72
C ASP A 73 -27.67 1.57 -4.64
N ASP A 74 -27.09 0.43 -5.03
CA ASP A 74 -26.84 -0.70 -4.15
C ASP A 74 -25.47 -0.57 -3.46
N LEU A 75 -25.48 -0.08 -2.21
CA LEU A 75 -24.26 0.00 -1.40
C LEU A 75 -23.73 -1.39 -1.04
N ASP A 76 -24.62 -2.35 -0.76
CA ASP A 76 -24.22 -3.69 -0.33
C ASP A 76 -23.47 -4.41 -1.46
N GLU A 77 -23.98 -4.32 -2.69
CA GLU A 77 -23.28 -4.82 -3.88
C GLU A 77 -21.87 -4.21 -4.01
N ILE A 78 -21.73 -2.89 -3.84
CA ILE A 78 -20.43 -2.21 -3.98
C ILE A 78 -19.45 -2.67 -2.89
N LEU A 79 -19.91 -2.81 -1.64
CA LEU A 79 -19.10 -3.28 -0.52
C LEU A 79 -18.71 -4.75 -0.66
N GLU A 80 -19.55 -5.57 -1.30
CA GLU A 80 -19.29 -6.99 -1.59
C GLU A 80 -18.35 -7.20 -2.78
N ARG A 81 -18.21 -6.22 -3.70
CA ARG A 81 -17.40 -6.28 -4.92
C ARG A 81 -15.87 -6.24 -4.68
N ARG A 82 -15.35 -7.05 -3.74
CA ARG A 82 -13.97 -7.60 -3.58
C ARG A 82 -13.37 -7.38 -2.17
N TRP A 83 -12.70 -8.45 -1.73
CA TRP A 83 -12.49 -8.95 -0.35
C TRP A 83 -11.48 -8.22 0.55
N TRP A 84 -10.55 -7.42 0.00
CA TRP A 84 -9.41 -6.91 0.81
C TRP A 84 -9.68 -5.57 1.49
N ALA A 85 -10.43 -4.68 0.84
CA ALA A 85 -10.85 -3.42 1.43
C ALA A 85 -12.07 -3.64 2.34
N SER A 86 -13.00 -4.54 1.93
CA SER A 86 -14.27 -4.88 2.61
C SER A 86 -14.08 -5.22 4.10
N GLU A 87 -13.09 -6.03 4.46
CA GLU A 87 -12.87 -6.50 5.83
C GLU A 87 -12.09 -5.53 6.72
N VAL A 88 -11.28 -4.65 6.10
CA VAL A 88 -10.26 -3.86 6.81
C VAL A 88 -10.69 -2.42 7.01
N PHE A 89 -11.53 -1.86 6.14
CA PHE A 89 -11.96 -0.46 6.24
C PHE A 89 -13.47 -0.30 6.41
N TYR A 90 -14.28 -1.30 6.05
CA TYR A 90 -15.73 -1.15 6.11
C TYR A 90 -16.27 -1.71 7.42
N ASP A 91 -16.44 -0.78 8.35
CA ASP A 91 -17.27 -0.98 9.50
C ASP A 91 -18.59 -0.18 9.38
N GLN A 92 -19.37 -0.24 10.45
CA GLN A 92 -20.62 0.51 10.56
C GLN A 92 -20.44 2.03 10.46
N ALA A 93 -19.36 2.61 11.01
CA ALA A 93 -19.12 4.05 10.97
C ALA A 93 -18.85 4.54 9.53
N LEU A 94 -18.07 3.80 8.73
CA LEU A 94 -17.86 4.14 7.32
C LEU A 94 -19.15 4.00 6.50
N ARG A 95 -19.97 2.98 6.77
CA ARG A 95 -21.31 2.84 6.16
C ARG A 95 -22.21 4.03 6.49
N GLU A 96 -22.25 4.44 7.76
CA GLU A 96 -23.02 5.60 8.22
C GLU A 96 -22.54 6.92 7.59
N LEU A 97 -21.23 7.05 7.37
CA LEU A 97 -20.65 8.19 6.66
C LEU A 97 -21.13 8.23 5.20
N LEU A 98 -21.04 7.13 4.46
CA LEU A 98 -21.47 7.05 3.06
C LEU A 98 -22.97 7.34 2.89
N LEU A 99 -23.82 6.80 3.77
CA LEU A 99 -25.25 7.08 3.78
C LEU A 99 -25.54 8.55 4.08
N TRP A 100 -24.81 9.15 5.02
CA TRP A 100 -24.94 10.56 5.31
C TRP A 100 -24.48 11.45 4.15
N MET A 101 -23.36 11.14 3.49
CA MET A 101 -22.89 11.88 2.32
C MET A 101 -23.94 11.87 1.20
N ARG A 102 -24.53 10.69 0.94
CA ARG A 102 -25.60 10.56 -0.05
C ARG A 102 -26.83 11.39 0.31
N ALA A 103 -27.25 11.38 1.57
CA ALA A 103 -28.37 12.18 2.05
C ALA A 103 -28.07 13.69 2.03
N TYR A 104 -26.83 14.09 2.33
CA TYR A 104 -26.39 15.47 2.24
C TYR A 104 -26.47 15.98 0.79
N ASN A 105 -26.06 15.14 -0.17
CA ASN A 105 -26.01 15.49 -1.58
C ASN A 105 -27.39 15.70 -2.24
N THR A 106 -28.50 15.32 -1.60
CA THR A 106 -29.84 15.57 -2.19
C THR A 106 -30.24 17.04 -2.15
N GLU A 107 -29.72 17.79 -1.18
CA GLU A 107 -30.05 19.21 -0.96
C GLU A 107 -28.85 20.15 -1.19
N ALA A 108 -27.65 19.61 -1.41
CA ALA A 108 -26.43 20.39 -1.50
C ALA A 108 -26.23 21.01 -2.88
N GLU A 109 -25.93 22.32 -2.93
CA GLU A 109 -25.48 23.00 -4.16
C GLU A 109 -24.09 22.48 -4.60
N GLU A 110 -23.20 22.25 -3.64
CA GLU A 110 -21.89 21.63 -3.84
C GLU A 110 -21.90 20.20 -3.26
N PRO A 111 -22.00 19.16 -4.10
CA PRO A 111 -22.07 17.78 -3.62
C PRO A 111 -20.73 17.31 -3.06
N LEU A 112 -20.81 16.58 -1.96
CA LEU A 112 -19.69 15.83 -1.39
C LEU A 112 -19.28 14.70 -2.33
N ARG A 113 -17.97 14.44 -2.39
CA ARG A 113 -17.36 13.39 -3.19
C ARG A 113 -16.67 12.37 -2.31
N PHE A 114 -16.71 11.13 -2.74
CA PHE A 114 -15.92 10.05 -2.14
C PHE A 114 -14.77 9.69 -3.09
N ALA A 115 -13.60 9.39 -2.56
CA ALA A 115 -12.49 8.95 -3.38
C ALA A 115 -11.70 7.82 -2.73
N GLY A 116 -11.18 6.92 -3.56
CA GLY A 116 -10.09 6.03 -3.20
C GLY A 116 -8.81 6.60 -3.82
N PHE A 117 -7.66 6.32 -3.20
CA PHE A 117 -6.37 6.77 -3.73
C PHE A 117 -5.31 5.67 -3.81
N ASP A 118 -5.68 4.42 -3.57
CA ASP A 118 -4.85 3.24 -3.80
C ASP A 118 -5.00 2.70 -5.25
N LEU A 119 -4.15 1.75 -5.64
CA LEU A 119 -4.05 1.19 -7.00
C LEU A 119 -4.01 -0.34 -7.05
N LYS A 120 -4.47 -0.99 -6.00
CA LYS A 120 -4.28 -2.43 -5.79
C LYS A 120 -5.11 -3.30 -6.74
N GLN A 121 -6.21 -2.81 -7.33
CA GLN A 121 -7.17 -3.58 -8.13
C GLN A 121 -7.28 -3.07 -9.58
N PRO A 122 -6.34 -3.42 -10.45
CA PRO A 122 -6.42 -3.02 -11.86
C PRO A 122 -7.53 -3.71 -12.65
N ASP A 123 -8.07 -4.83 -12.16
CA ASP A 123 -9.21 -5.52 -12.77
C ASP A 123 -10.48 -4.68 -12.72
N LEU A 124 -10.79 -4.11 -11.55
CA LEU A 124 -11.92 -3.21 -11.41
C LEU A 124 -11.72 -1.92 -12.23
N ALA A 125 -10.51 -1.36 -12.25
CA ALA A 125 -10.22 -0.18 -13.05
C ALA A 125 -10.43 -0.43 -14.56
N ALA A 126 -9.97 -1.58 -15.06
CA ALA A 126 -10.16 -1.98 -16.46
C ALA A 126 -11.63 -2.29 -16.79
N GLU A 127 -12.37 -2.91 -15.87
CA GLU A 127 -13.81 -3.17 -16.00
C GLU A 127 -14.59 -1.84 -16.15
N LEU A 128 -14.40 -0.91 -15.20
CA LEU A 128 -15.08 0.39 -15.23
C LEU A 128 -14.67 1.22 -16.45
N LEU A 129 -13.41 1.12 -16.88
CA LEU A 129 -12.96 1.79 -18.11
C LEU A 129 -13.69 1.23 -19.33
N ALA A 130 -13.81 -0.10 -19.42
CA ALA A 130 -14.51 -0.75 -20.52
C ALA A 130 -16.01 -0.42 -20.50
N GLU A 131 -16.64 -0.27 -19.32
CA GLU A 131 -18.02 0.21 -19.18
C GLU A 131 -18.21 1.62 -19.74
N GLU A 132 -17.31 2.56 -19.41
CA GLU A 132 -17.36 3.93 -19.95
C GLU A 132 -17.15 3.95 -21.47
N LEU A 133 -16.26 3.11 -21.99
CA LEU A 133 -15.98 3.01 -23.42
C LEU A 133 -17.09 2.29 -24.19
N GLU A 134 -17.93 1.46 -23.56
CA GLU A 134 -18.91 0.62 -24.27
C GLU A 134 -19.92 1.46 -25.07
N ARG A 135 -20.34 2.61 -24.54
CA ARG A 135 -21.24 3.53 -25.26
C ARG A 135 -20.54 4.41 -26.28
N LEU A 136 -19.27 4.72 -26.05
CA LEU A 136 -18.49 5.68 -26.85
C LEU A 136 -17.80 5.01 -28.04
N ALA A 137 -17.03 3.95 -27.75
CA ALA A 137 -16.17 3.25 -28.68
C ALA A 137 -16.15 1.74 -28.34
N PRO A 138 -17.19 0.96 -28.72
CA PRO A 138 -17.29 -0.46 -28.38
C PRO A 138 -16.10 -1.31 -28.85
N GLY A 139 -15.50 -0.94 -29.99
CA GLY A 139 -14.29 -1.59 -30.50
C GLY A 139 -13.10 -1.43 -29.56
N THR A 140 -12.91 -0.22 -29.03
CA THR A 140 -11.86 0.10 -28.07
C THR A 140 -12.13 -0.54 -26.70
N ALA A 141 -13.40 -0.59 -26.27
CA ALA A 141 -13.79 -1.33 -25.07
C ALA A 141 -13.43 -2.82 -25.17
N LYS A 142 -13.67 -3.45 -26.32
CA LYS A 142 -13.27 -4.85 -26.58
C LYS A 142 -11.74 -5.03 -26.56
N GLU A 143 -10.99 -4.09 -27.13
CA GLU A 143 -9.53 -4.13 -27.13
C GLU A 143 -8.96 -3.98 -25.70
N VAL A 144 -9.49 -3.06 -24.89
CA VAL A 144 -9.10 -2.89 -23.48
C VAL A 144 -9.32 -4.18 -22.69
N ARG A 145 -10.47 -4.84 -22.85
CA ARG A 145 -10.75 -6.13 -22.20
C ARG A 145 -9.76 -7.22 -22.62
N ALA A 146 -9.41 -7.28 -23.91
CA ALA A 146 -8.47 -8.27 -24.43
C ALA A 146 -7.03 -8.02 -23.91
N LEU A 147 -6.58 -6.77 -23.88
CA LEU A 147 -5.30 -6.38 -23.30
C LEU A 147 -5.25 -6.67 -21.80
N PHE A 148 -6.33 -6.42 -21.07
CA PHE A 148 -6.39 -6.74 -19.65
C PHE A 148 -6.37 -8.25 -19.37
N ALA A 149 -7.11 -9.04 -20.16
CA ALA A 149 -7.10 -10.49 -20.05
C ALA A 149 -5.70 -11.08 -20.28
N SER A 150 -4.95 -10.59 -21.27
CA SER A 150 -3.58 -11.08 -21.52
C SER A 150 -2.62 -10.73 -20.37
N MET A 151 -2.78 -9.58 -19.72
CA MET A 151 -2.02 -9.25 -18.52
C MET A 151 -2.35 -10.21 -17.37
N ALA A 152 -3.63 -10.48 -17.13
CA ALA A 152 -4.10 -11.37 -16.06
C ALA A 152 -3.55 -12.80 -16.20
N GLU A 153 -3.42 -13.32 -17.42
CA GLU A 153 -2.81 -14.62 -17.70
C GLU A 153 -1.30 -14.67 -17.38
N ILE A 154 -0.61 -13.54 -17.48
CA ILE A 154 0.85 -13.45 -17.29
C ILE A 154 1.21 -13.21 -15.82
N GLY A 155 0.57 -12.25 -15.16
CA GLY A 155 0.97 -11.74 -13.83
C GLY A 155 -0.10 -11.86 -12.74
N GLY A 156 -1.18 -12.61 -12.97
CA GLY A 156 -2.18 -12.88 -11.94
C GLY A 156 -2.92 -11.65 -11.42
N TYR A 157 -3.19 -10.67 -12.30
CA TYR A 157 -3.81 -9.38 -11.97
C TYR A 157 -5.27 -9.44 -11.46
N GLY A 158 -5.86 -10.64 -11.33
CA GLY A 158 -7.23 -10.88 -10.84
C GLY A 158 -7.37 -11.22 -9.36
N GLY A 159 -6.37 -10.92 -8.51
CA GLY A 159 -6.36 -11.31 -7.09
C GLY A 159 -5.67 -10.31 -6.15
N VAL A 160 -5.79 -10.59 -4.84
CA VAL A 160 -5.21 -9.83 -3.72
C VAL A 160 -3.73 -9.55 -3.99
N PRO A 161 -3.25 -8.30 -3.83
CA PRO A 161 -1.84 -8.01 -4.02
C PRO A 161 -1.03 -8.65 -2.90
N ASP A 162 -0.29 -9.71 -3.20
CA ASP A 162 0.93 -9.99 -2.43
C ASP A 162 2.03 -9.06 -2.93
N PHE A 163 2.94 -8.69 -2.03
CA PHE A 163 4.08 -7.83 -2.32
C PHE A 163 4.85 -8.39 -3.52
N GLY A 164 4.80 -7.71 -4.68
CA GLY A 164 5.41 -8.20 -5.92
C GLY A 164 6.88 -8.60 -5.75
N GLY A 165 7.27 -9.71 -6.39
CA GLY A 165 8.61 -10.29 -6.31
C GLY A 165 8.63 -11.80 -6.04
N PHE A 166 9.79 -12.40 -6.30
CA PHE A 166 10.10 -13.76 -5.82
C PHE A 166 10.14 -13.76 -4.29
N ARG A 167 9.52 -14.79 -3.69
CA ARG A 167 9.66 -15.11 -2.27
C ARG A 167 9.80 -16.62 -2.09
N SER A 168 10.77 -17.04 -1.28
CA SER A 168 10.90 -18.43 -0.85
C SER A 168 11.36 -18.47 0.60
N ILE A 169 10.81 -19.41 1.39
CA ILE A 169 11.08 -19.52 2.82
C ILE A 169 11.94 -20.75 3.07
N VAL A 170 13.01 -20.56 3.83
CA VAL A 170 13.82 -21.63 4.42
C VAL A 170 13.54 -21.66 5.91
N ARG A 171 13.12 -22.81 6.43
CA ARG A 171 12.89 -23.03 7.86
C ARG A 171 14.08 -23.76 8.47
N LEU A 172 14.64 -23.21 9.54
CA LEU A 172 15.75 -23.81 10.29
C LEU A 172 15.28 -24.10 11.71
N PRO A 173 15.25 -25.37 12.16
CA PRO A 173 14.91 -25.69 13.53
C PRO A 173 16.00 -25.18 14.48
N LEU A 174 15.59 -24.65 15.64
CA LEU A 174 16.51 -24.29 16.71
C LEU A 174 16.58 -25.41 17.76
N PRO A 175 17.75 -25.64 18.40
CA PRO A 175 17.89 -26.64 19.44
C PRO A 175 16.94 -26.34 20.63
N PRO A 176 16.26 -27.37 21.18
CA PRO A 176 15.31 -27.17 22.29
C PRO A 176 15.99 -26.77 23.62
N ASP A 177 17.25 -27.17 23.81
CA ASP A 177 17.99 -26.98 25.07
C ASP A 177 18.98 -25.80 24.97
N ARG A 178 18.47 -24.57 25.01
CA ARG A 178 19.29 -23.34 24.93
C ARG A 178 19.23 -22.48 26.20
N GLU A 179 20.35 -21.85 26.54
CA GLU A 179 20.48 -20.84 27.61
C GLU A 179 21.05 -19.53 27.02
N GLY A 180 20.40 -18.38 27.25
CA GLY A 180 20.88 -17.05 26.84
C GLY A 180 19.87 -16.20 26.06
N GLU A 181 20.23 -14.95 25.73
CA GLU A 181 19.41 -14.01 24.95
C GLU A 181 19.27 -14.40 23.45
N GLY A 182 20.09 -15.35 22.98
CA GLY A 182 19.95 -16.04 21.70
C GLY A 182 20.15 -15.14 20.49
N LEU A 183 21.35 -14.59 20.27
CA LEU A 183 21.62 -13.81 19.07
C LEU A 183 21.80 -14.74 17.87
N LEU A 184 20.82 -14.71 16.96
CA LEU A 184 20.87 -15.43 15.70
C LEU A 184 21.54 -14.59 14.64
N ARG A 185 22.50 -15.19 13.94
CA ARG A 185 23.24 -14.60 12.84
C ARG A 185 23.05 -15.45 11.59
N VAL A 186 22.51 -14.87 10.52
CA VAL A 186 22.28 -15.54 9.23
C VAL A 186 23.06 -14.82 8.14
N GLU A 187 23.92 -15.56 7.44
CA GLU A 187 24.71 -15.07 6.31
C GLU A 187 24.32 -15.76 5.01
N LEU A 188 24.26 -15.01 3.93
CA LEU A 188 23.97 -15.50 2.59
C LEU A 188 24.77 -14.72 1.55
N GLY A 189 25.40 -15.43 0.62
CA GLY A 189 26.01 -14.85 -0.58
C GLY A 189 24.96 -14.50 -1.61
N MET A 190 25.06 -13.30 -2.17
CA MET A 190 24.19 -12.85 -3.25
C MET A 190 25.00 -12.30 -4.43
N ARG A 191 24.56 -12.58 -5.66
CA ARG A 191 25.11 -12.00 -6.90
C ARG A 191 23.96 -11.58 -7.78
N ALA A 192 24.09 -10.49 -8.53
CA ALA A 192 23.08 -10.06 -9.50
C ALA A 192 23.71 -9.77 -10.85
N GLN A 193 23.00 -10.04 -11.94
CA GLN A 193 23.39 -9.73 -13.32
C GLN A 193 22.23 -9.04 -14.03
N GLY A 194 22.50 -7.91 -14.70
CA GLY A 194 21.48 -7.17 -15.44
C GLY A 194 20.39 -6.54 -14.56
N MET A 195 20.58 -6.50 -13.23
CA MET A 195 19.69 -5.81 -12.31
C MET A 195 20.00 -4.31 -12.35
N THR A 196 19.17 -3.56 -13.07
CA THR A 196 19.25 -2.09 -13.15
C THR A 196 18.14 -1.41 -12.35
N MET A 197 17.13 -2.17 -11.94
CA MET A 197 16.03 -1.69 -11.09
C MET A 197 15.63 -2.80 -10.14
N GLY A 198 15.33 -2.44 -8.89
CA GLY A 198 14.82 -3.37 -7.89
C GLY A 198 15.65 -3.48 -6.64
N SER A 199 15.38 -4.54 -5.87
CA SER A 199 16.21 -4.99 -4.77
C SER A 199 16.10 -6.50 -4.56
N ALA A 200 17.17 -7.11 -4.07
CA ALA A 200 17.15 -8.50 -3.65
C ALA A 200 17.84 -8.68 -2.30
N GLY A 201 17.40 -9.66 -1.53
CA GLY A 201 17.84 -9.81 -0.15
C GLY A 201 17.23 -11.01 0.53
N PHE A 202 17.35 -11.03 1.85
CA PHE A 202 16.64 -11.99 2.68
C PHE A 202 16.21 -11.34 3.98
N GLN A 203 15.14 -11.86 4.55
CA GLN A 203 14.59 -11.47 5.83
C GLN A 203 14.59 -12.67 6.76
N VAL A 204 14.98 -12.46 8.01
CA VAL A 204 14.99 -13.46 9.07
C VAL A 204 13.88 -13.14 10.05
N SER A 205 13.09 -14.14 10.41
CA SER A 205 11.94 -14.00 11.31
C SER A 205 11.93 -15.15 12.32
N THR A 206 11.60 -14.82 13.56
CA THR A 206 11.51 -15.76 14.69
C THR A 206 10.10 -15.77 15.31
N GLY A 207 9.11 -15.30 14.54
CA GLY A 207 7.73 -15.09 15.00
C GLY A 207 7.56 -13.73 15.69
N ALA A 208 8.29 -13.51 16.79
CA ALA A 208 8.22 -12.27 17.57
C ALA A 208 9.10 -11.13 17.01
N ALA A 209 10.22 -11.46 16.37
CA ALA A 209 11.14 -10.48 15.82
C ALA A 209 11.39 -10.71 14.33
N ARG A 210 11.81 -9.64 13.63
CA ARG A 210 12.17 -9.66 12.22
C ARG A 210 13.36 -8.75 11.91
N ALA A 211 14.31 -9.24 11.13
CA ALA A 211 15.46 -8.48 10.64
C ALA A 211 15.63 -8.68 9.13
N THR A 212 15.99 -7.64 8.39
CA THR A 212 16.22 -7.71 6.95
C THR A 212 17.70 -7.50 6.68
N SER A 213 18.30 -8.32 5.81
CA SER A 213 19.68 -8.11 5.39
C SER A 213 19.83 -6.81 4.63
N SER A 214 21.05 -6.27 4.58
CA SER A 214 21.34 -5.16 3.66
C SER A 214 21.03 -5.62 2.23
N PRO A 215 20.05 -5.03 1.54
CA PRO A 215 19.63 -5.51 0.23
C PRO A 215 20.69 -5.21 -0.82
N LEU A 216 20.74 -6.00 -1.89
CA LEU A 216 21.35 -5.58 -3.14
C LEU A 216 20.40 -4.55 -3.74
N ALA A 217 20.77 -3.28 -3.67
CA ALA A 217 20.16 -2.16 -4.40
C ALA A 217 21.30 -1.36 -5.04
N GLU A 218 21.02 -0.65 -6.14
CA GLU A 218 21.86 0.26 -6.93
C GLU A 218 23.36 0.44 -6.53
N GLU A 219 24.25 0.28 -7.53
CA GLU A 219 25.72 0.49 -7.54
C GLU A 219 26.63 -0.61 -6.97
N LEU A 220 26.58 -1.82 -7.57
CA LEU A 220 27.74 -2.73 -7.59
C LEU A 220 27.94 -3.31 -8.99
N PRO A 221 29.18 -3.58 -9.43
CA PRO A 221 29.43 -4.26 -10.70
C PRO A 221 28.76 -5.64 -10.69
N ALA A 222 27.91 -5.86 -11.69
CA ALA A 222 26.90 -6.93 -11.78
C ALA A 222 27.48 -8.35 -12.01
N ASP A 223 28.61 -8.67 -11.38
CA ASP A 223 29.34 -9.91 -11.58
C ASP A 223 30.06 -10.46 -10.33
N GLN A 224 30.00 -9.77 -9.19
CA GLN A 224 30.67 -10.20 -7.95
C GLN A 224 29.68 -10.74 -6.90
N TRP A 225 30.14 -11.74 -6.14
CA TRP A 225 29.41 -12.26 -4.97
C TRP A 225 29.58 -11.34 -3.77
N ARG A 226 28.47 -10.99 -3.11
CA ARG A 226 28.43 -10.20 -1.89
C ARG A 226 27.89 -11.02 -0.72
N PRO A 227 28.66 -11.25 0.35
CA PRO A 227 28.11 -11.79 1.59
C PRO A 227 27.20 -10.74 2.22
N SER A 228 26.01 -11.14 2.65
CA SER A 228 25.06 -10.29 3.34
C SER A 228 24.61 -10.94 4.63
N LEU A 229 24.35 -10.11 5.65
CA LEU A 229 24.12 -10.53 7.02
C LEU A 229 22.79 -9.98 7.54
N ALA A 230 22.09 -10.78 8.33
CA ALA A 230 21.03 -10.33 9.22
C ALA A 230 21.26 -10.92 10.63
N GLU A 231 21.09 -10.07 11.64
CA GLU A 231 21.21 -10.44 13.05
C GLU A 231 19.91 -10.14 13.78
N ILE A 232 19.46 -11.06 14.62
CA ILE A 232 18.18 -10.96 15.31
C ILE A 232 18.22 -11.66 16.68
N PRO A 233 17.72 -11.02 17.76
CA PRO A 233 17.50 -11.70 19.03
C PRO A 233 16.43 -12.80 18.88
N SER A 234 16.66 -13.94 19.52
CA SER A 234 15.81 -15.13 19.40
C SER A 234 15.69 -15.92 20.72
N PRO A 235 15.32 -15.27 21.84
CA PRO A 235 15.32 -15.91 23.16
C PRO A 235 14.38 -17.14 23.22
N ASP A 236 13.22 -17.07 22.56
CA ASP A 236 12.14 -18.07 22.70
C ASP A 236 11.73 -18.76 21.38
N ALA A 237 12.43 -18.50 20.27
CA ALA A 237 12.07 -19.03 18.95
C ALA A 237 12.40 -20.52 18.78
N THR A 238 11.46 -21.39 18.44
CA THR A 238 11.76 -22.81 18.16
C THR A 238 12.21 -23.06 16.72
N GLU A 239 11.99 -22.09 15.85
CA GLU A 239 12.31 -22.11 14.43
C GLU A 239 12.74 -20.72 13.96
N VAL A 240 13.56 -20.70 12.92
CA VAL A 240 13.93 -19.50 12.16
C VAL A 240 13.37 -19.62 10.75
N GLU A 241 12.62 -18.60 10.31
CA GLU A 241 12.23 -18.43 8.92
C GLU A 241 13.19 -17.45 8.22
N VAL A 242 13.91 -17.94 7.21
CA VAL A 242 14.71 -17.12 6.29
C VAL A 242 13.93 -16.98 4.98
N THR A 243 13.37 -15.81 4.77
CA THR A 243 12.63 -15.44 3.56
C THR A 243 13.56 -14.78 2.55
N LEU A 244 13.91 -15.49 1.48
CA LEU A 244 14.62 -14.92 0.32
C LEU A 244 13.65 -14.06 -0.50
N PHE A 245 14.14 -12.95 -1.05
CA PHE A 245 13.37 -12.15 -1.99
C PHE A 245 14.20 -11.58 -3.14
N HIS A 246 13.59 -11.54 -4.33
CA HIS A 246 14.06 -10.75 -5.48
C HIS A 246 12.89 -9.94 -6.02
N ARG A 247 13.07 -8.64 -6.16
CA ARG A 247 12.08 -7.74 -6.75
C ARG A 247 12.81 -6.85 -7.75
N GLY A 248 12.55 -6.97 -9.04
CA GLY A 248 13.18 -6.15 -10.06
C GLY A 248 13.55 -6.94 -11.31
N ASN A 249 14.30 -6.31 -12.19
CA ASN A 249 14.81 -6.97 -13.39
C ASN A 249 16.10 -7.74 -13.12
N GLY A 250 16.57 -8.42 -14.18
CA GLY A 250 17.80 -9.21 -14.12
C GLY A 250 17.65 -10.49 -13.31
N THR A 251 18.79 -11.15 -13.16
CA THR A 251 18.90 -12.44 -12.47
C THR A 251 19.67 -12.25 -11.18
N VAL A 252 19.18 -12.88 -10.11
CA VAL A 252 19.84 -12.89 -8.80
C VAL A 252 20.15 -14.32 -8.42
N TRP A 253 21.37 -14.55 -7.94
CA TRP A 253 21.81 -15.83 -7.40
C TRP A 253 21.96 -15.72 -5.88
N PHE A 254 21.44 -16.72 -5.17
CA PHE A 254 21.61 -16.92 -3.73
C PHE A 254 22.40 -18.20 -3.47
N ASP A 255 23.45 -18.12 -2.65
CA ASP A 255 24.26 -19.29 -2.29
C ASP A 255 24.98 -19.10 -0.95
N GLY A 256 25.40 -20.20 -0.33
CA GLY A 256 26.19 -20.20 0.89
C GLY A 256 25.41 -19.74 2.13
N LEU A 257 24.14 -20.15 2.26
CA LEU A 257 23.35 -19.91 3.46
C LEU A 257 24.05 -20.57 4.66
N THR A 258 24.38 -19.76 5.65
CA THR A 258 24.87 -20.23 6.94
C THR A 258 24.08 -19.54 8.05
N ALA A 259 23.88 -20.25 9.14
CA ALA A 259 23.24 -19.70 10.32
C ALA A 259 24.02 -20.11 11.56
N SER A 260 24.07 -19.22 12.55
CA SER A 260 24.68 -19.51 13.85
C SER A 260 23.87 -18.84 14.96
N LEU A 261 23.81 -19.50 16.10
CA LEU A 261 23.19 -19.00 17.32
C LEU A 261 24.30 -18.83 18.36
N ASP A 262 24.49 -17.60 18.85
CA ASP A 262 25.54 -17.25 19.80
C ASP A 262 26.94 -17.77 19.37
N GLY A 263 27.22 -17.70 18.06
CA GLY A 263 28.46 -18.16 17.45
C GLY A 263 28.56 -19.68 17.22
N ARG A 264 27.58 -20.48 17.65
CA ARG A 264 27.51 -21.92 17.34
C ARG A 264 26.79 -22.13 16.00
N ALA A 265 27.43 -22.83 15.07
CA ALA A 265 26.83 -23.11 13.76
C ALA A 265 25.56 -23.97 13.89
N LEU A 266 24.52 -23.60 13.15
CA LEU A 266 23.29 -24.37 13.01
C LEU A 266 23.38 -25.27 11.77
N GLU A 267 22.76 -26.44 11.84
CA GLU A 267 22.64 -27.31 10.68
C GLU A 267 21.65 -26.71 9.68
N VAL A 268 22.15 -26.35 8.50
CA VAL A 268 21.32 -25.91 7.37
C VAL A 268 21.07 -27.12 6.49
N ALA A 269 20.05 -27.90 6.80
CA ALA A 269 19.64 -29.06 5.99
C ALA A 269 18.96 -28.64 4.66
N ALA A 270 18.63 -27.35 4.51
CA ALA A 270 17.96 -26.83 3.33
C ALA A 270 18.91 -26.74 2.13
N ASN A 271 18.61 -27.52 1.08
CA ASN A 271 19.27 -27.34 -0.20
C ASN A 271 18.65 -26.14 -0.94
N LEU A 272 19.34 -24.99 -0.90
CA LEU A 272 18.91 -23.75 -1.54
C LEU A 272 18.54 -23.97 -3.02
N SER A 273 19.27 -24.84 -3.72
CA SER A 273 19.07 -25.06 -5.16
C SER A 273 17.80 -25.83 -5.51
N SER A 274 17.17 -26.50 -4.54
CA SER A 274 15.89 -27.19 -4.71
C SER A 274 14.69 -26.35 -4.31
N LEU A 275 14.91 -25.13 -3.82
CA LEU A 275 13.83 -24.23 -3.44
C LEU A 275 13.01 -23.85 -4.67
N GLN A 276 11.71 -24.13 -4.58
CA GLN A 276 10.71 -23.59 -5.48
C GLN A 276 10.08 -22.35 -4.82
N PRO A 277 9.42 -21.47 -5.58
CA PRO A 277 8.53 -20.47 -4.98
C PRO A 277 7.51 -21.20 -4.11
N GLU A 278 7.29 -20.77 -2.85
CA GLU A 278 6.16 -21.30 -2.10
C GLU A 278 4.87 -20.87 -2.81
N PRO A 279 3.96 -21.79 -3.18
CA PRO A 279 2.65 -21.39 -3.65
C PRO A 279 1.95 -20.66 -2.49
N PRO A 280 1.43 -19.44 -2.71
CA PRO A 280 0.76 -18.72 -1.64
C PRO A 280 -0.48 -19.53 -1.20
N PRO A 281 -0.91 -19.43 0.08
CA PRO A 281 -2.09 -20.15 0.56
C PRO A 281 -3.29 -19.80 -0.34
N ALA A 282 -3.93 -20.82 -0.90
CA ALA A 282 -4.98 -20.68 -1.90
C ALA A 282 -6.21 -19.91 -1.36
N PRO A 283 -6.96 -19.18 -2.22
CA PRO A 283 -6.77 -19.00 -3.65
C PRO A 283 -6.03 -17.68 -3.94
N ARG A 284 -4.80 -17.55 -3.44
CA ARG A 284 -3.89 -16.51 -3.92
C ARG A 284 -3.32 -16.97 -5.25
N LEU A 285 -3.62 -16.24 -6.33
CA LEU A 285 -3.12 -16.55 -7.67
C LEU A 285 -1.59 -16.70 -7.63
N GLN A 286 -1.06 -17.75 -8.26
CA GLN A 286 0.37 -17.94 -8.45
C GLN A 286 0.94 -16.76 -9.26
N LEU A 287 1.90 -16.04 -8.67
CA LEU A 287 2.78 -15.14 -9.39
C LEU A 287 3.72 -15.99 -10.27
N LEU A 288 3.54 -15.91 -11.59
CA LEU A 288 4.48 -16.43 -12.60
C LEU A 288 5.64 -15.45 -12.84
N ASP A 289 5.83 -14.49 -11.93
CA ASP A 289 6.67 -13.32 -12.13
C ASP A 289 8.16 -13.63 -12.12
N TYR A 290 8.56 -14.73 -11.46
CA TYR A 290 9.96 -15.13 -11.31
C TYR A 290 10.12 -16.64 -11.43
N LYS A 291 11.16 -17.07 -12.14
CA LYS A 291 11.58 -18.46 -12.28
C LYS A 291 12.79 -18.70 -11.39
N ALA A 292 12.68 -19.72 -10.53
CA ALA A 292 13.76 -20.20 -9.69
C ALA A 292 14.31 -21.52 -10.25
N LYS A 293 15.64 -21.61 -10.38
CA LYS A 293 16.33 -22.84 -10.83
C LYS A 293 17.69 -23.00 -10.16
N ALA A 294 18.15 -24.23 -10.05
CA ALA A 294 19.54 -24.52 -9.68
C ALA A 294 20.51 -24.03 -10.78
N ALA A 295 21.62 -23.41 -10.38
CA ALA A 295 22.69 -22.96 -11.28
C ALA A 295 24.05 -23.42 -10.73
N ALA A 296 24.71 -24.35 -11.44
CA ALA A 296 25.98 -24.96 -11.02
C ALA A 296 27.19 -24.18 -11.55
N GLU A 297 27.00 -23.50 -12.68
CA GLU A 297 27.96 -22.70 -13.41
C GLU A 297 28.25 -21.34 -12.75
N VAL A 298 27.36 -20.89 -11.87
CA VAL A 298 27.54 -19.68 -11.04
C VAL A 298 27.40 -20.12 -9.58
N SER A 299 28.52 -20.33 -8.89
CA SER A 299 28.56 -20.81 -7.50
C SER A 299 29.38 -19.89 -6.59
N TYR A 300 29.11 -19.95 -5.29
CA TYR A 300 29.83 -19.29 -4.22
C TYR A 300 30.46 -20.34 -3.28
N ARG A 301 30.46 -20.10 -1.96
CA ARG A 301 30.91 -21.04 -0.93
C ARG A 301 30.13 -22.36 -0.93
N GLY A 302 28.97 -22.42 -1.59
CA GLY A 302 28.23 -23.65 -1.84
C GLY A 302 28.64 -24.34 -3.13
N ARG A 303 28.15 -25.57 -3.34
CA ARG A 303 28.37 -26.30 -4.61
C ARG A 303 27.35 -25.94 -5.71
N LEU A 304 26.24 -25.27 -5.37
CA LEU A 304 25.10 -25.04 -6.27
C LEU A 304 24.25 -23.84 -5.82
N SER A 305 24.09 -22.83 -6.67
CA SER A 305 23.30 -21.62 -6.34
C SER A 305 21.83 -21.76 -6.73
N LEU A 306 20.97 -20.98 -6.07
CA LEU A 306 19.61 -20.71 -6.53
C LEU A 306 19.61 -19.47 -7.42
N ALA A 307 19.34 -19.63 -8.71
CA ALA A 307 19.14 -18.53 -9.66
C ALA A 307 17.66 -18.16 -9.73
N VAL A 308 17.36 -16.88 -9.57
CA VAL A 308 16.02 -16.30 -9.64
C VAL A 308 16.00 -15.25 -10.74
N GLU A 309 15.18 -15.47 -11.76
CA GLU A 309 15.08 -14.63 -12.95
C GLU A 309 13.65 -14.13 -13.13
N ARG A 310 13.47 -12.83 -13.37
CA ARG A 310 12.16 -12.24 -13.69
C ARG A 310 11.63 -12.81 -15.01
N ASP A 311 10.36 -13.19 -15.08
CA ASP A 311 9.75 -13.68 -16.32
C ASP A 311 9.69 -12.53 -17.35
N PRO A 312 10.33 -12.67 -18.52
CA PRO A 312 10.37 -11.61 -19.53
C PRO A 312 8.97 -11.28 -20.10
N ARG A 313 7.97 -12.16 -19.94
CA ARG A 313 6.59 -11.86 -20.34
C ARG A 313 5.97 -10.72 -19.54
N LEU A 314 6.52 -10.39 -18.37
CA LEU A 314 6.08 -9.23 -17.60
C LEU A 314 6.29 -7.90 -18.35
N ASP A 315 7.26 -7.80 -19.26
CA ASP A 315 7.44 -6.59 -20.07
C ASP A 315 6.25 -6.37 -21.01
N ALA A 316 5.65 -7.45 -21.53
CA ALA A 316 4.44 -7.37 -22.33
C ALA A 316 3.23 -6.84 -21.52
N THR A 317 3.24 -6.96 -20.19
CA THR A 317 2.18 -6.39 -19.35
C THR A 317 2.29 -4.88 -19.24
N LEU A 318 3.51 -4.33 -19.14
CA LEU A 318 3.76 -2.89 -19.18
C LEU A 318 3.34 -2.31 -20.53
N ASP A 319 3.70 -2.97 -21.63
CA ASP A 319 3.32 -2.55 -22.98
C ASP A 319 1.79 -2.56 -23.17
N ALA A 320 1.11 -3.59 -22.66
CA ALA A 320 -0.35 -3.68 -22.71
C ALA A 320 -1.02 -2.55 -21.91
N ALA A 321 -0.51 -2.23 -20.72
CA ALA A 321 -1.02 -1.13 -19.91
C ALA A 321 -0.81 0.24 -20.58
N ALA A 322 0.39 0.49 -21.14
CA ALA A 322 0.68 1.69 -21.90
C ALA A 322 -0.23 1.82 -23.15
N ARG A 323 -0.54 0.70 -23.81
CA ARG A 323 -1.47 0.68 -24.94
C ARG A 323 -2.90 1.01 -24.52
N ILE A 324 -3.36 0.58 -23.35
CA ILE A 324 -4.67 0.98 -22.80
C ILE A 324 -4.74 2.50 -22.64
N VAL A 325 -3.69 3.12 -22.08
CA VAL A 325 -3.63 4.60 -21.95
C VAL A 325 -3.68 5.27 -23.33
N ALA A 326 -2.87 4.81 -24.28
CA ALA A 326 -2.84 5.38 -25.63
C ALA A 326 -4.18 5.24 -26.38
N LEU A 327 -4.91 4.14 -26.18
CA LEU A 327 -6.25 3.94 -26.73
C LEU A 327 -7.22 4.98 -26.16
N VAL A 328 -7.23 5.19 -24.85
CA VAL A 328 -8.09 6.21 -24.22
C VAL A 328 -7.74 7.61 -24.74
N GLU A 329 -6.47 7.98 -24.80
CA GLU A 329 -6.07 9.27 -25.35
C GLU A 329 -6.50 9.47 -26.81
N LYS A 330 -6.46 8.40 -27.61
CA LYS A 330 -6.95 8.42 -28.99
C LYS A 330 -8.46 8.68 -29.02
N GLU A 331 -9.26 7.98 -28.23
CA GLU A 331 -10.71 8.19 -28.19
C GLU A 331 -11.06 9.62 -27.74
N LEU A 332 -10.35 10.15 -26.74
CA LEU A 332 -10.57 11.53 -26.26
C LEU A 332 -10.21 12.60 -27.31
N ARG A 333 -9.30 12.31 -28.25
CA ARG A 333 -9.02 13.19 -29.40
C ARG A 333 -10.09 13.09 -30.48
N ILE A 334 -10.68 11.90 -30.67
CA ILE A 334 -11.74 11.66 -31.66
C ILE A 334 -13.07 12.26 -31.19
N HIS A 335 -13.28 12.29 -29.87
CA HIS A 335 -14.51 12.73 -29.22
C HIS A 335 -14.31 13.99 -28.35
N PRO A 336 -13.93 15.15 -28.93
CA PRO A 336 -13.72 16.38 -28.17
C PRO A 336 -15.01 16.95 -27.55
N GLU A 337 -16.17 16.47 -27.98
CA GLU A 337 -17.49 16.83 -27.45
C GLU A 337 -17.83 16.17 -26.10
N LEU A 338 -17.03 15.21 -25.65
CA LEU A 338 -17.25 14.54 -24.37
C LEU A 338 -17.23 15.53 -23.21
N ASP A 339 -18.11 15.28 -22.24
CA ASP A 339 -18.09 15.98 -20.97
C ASP A 339 -16.72 15.84 -20.28
N ILE A 340 -16.24 16.92 -19.68
CA ILE A 340 -14.92 16.99 -19.06
C ILE A 340 -14.80 15.98 -17.92
N ALA A 341 -15.86 15.75 -17.15
CA ALA A 341 -15.84 14.78 -16.05
C ALA A 341 -15.74 13.34 -16.59
N ALA A 342 -16.47 13.02 -17.66
CA ALA A 342 -16.36 11.72 -18.33
C ALA A 342 -14.95 11.49 -18.89
N ALA A 343 -14.36 12.50 -19.56
CA ALA A 343 -12.99 12.44 -20.06
C ALA A 343 -11.96 12.22 -18.94
N ARG A 344 -12.09 12.95 -17.82
CA ARG A 344 -11.24 12.78 -16.63
C ARG A 344 -11.37 11.39 -16.02
N ARG A 345 -12.60 10.86 -15.90
CA ARG A 345 -12.86 9.51 -15.36
C ARG A 345 -12.18 8.45 -16.20
N MET A 346 -12.29 8.49 -17.53
CA MET A 346 -11.62 7.54 -18.42
C MET A 346 -10.09 7.62 -18.33
N LYS A 347 -9.50 8.83 -18.36
CA LYS A 347 -8.05 9.00 -18.17
C LYS A 347 -7.59 8.43 -16.84
N ARG A 348 -8.35 8.68 -15.77
CA ARG A 348 -8.03 8.21 -14.43
C ARG A 348 -8.03 6.69 -14.35
N LEU A 349 -9.08 6.04 -14.86
CA LEU A 349 -9.18 4.58 -14.85
C LEU A 349 -8.05 3.92 -15.66
N ALA A 350 -7.69 4.48 -16.82
CA ALA A 350 -6.55 3.99 -17.60
C ALA A 350 -5.22 4.16 -16.86
N ARG A 351 -4.99 5.32 -16.22
CA ARG A 351 -3.79 5.58 -15.42
C ARG A 351 -3.71 4.65 -14.21
N LEU A 352 -4.83 4.28 -13.59
CA LEU A 352 -4.85 3.32 -12.48
C LEU A 352 -4.39 1.92 -12.91
N VAL A 353 -4.82 1.46 -14.09
CA VAL A 353 -4.31 0.20 -14.66
C VAL A 353 -2.80 0.27 -14.85
N GLU A 354 -2.32 1.36 -15.46
CA GLU A 354 -0.88 1.57 -15.68
C GLU A 354 -0.06 1.62 -14.38
N GLN A 355 -0.50 2.40 -13.40
CA GLN A 355 0.19 2.51 -12.11
C GLN A 355 0.20 1.16 -11.36
N ALA A 356 -0.91 0.42 -11.38
CA ALA A 356 -1.01 -0.88 -10.73
C ALA A 356 -0.08 -1.92 -11.39
N VAL A 357 -0.04 -1.94 -12.72
CA VAL A 357 0.87 -2.79 -13.50
C VAL A 357 2.32 -2.39 -13.25
N ALA A 358 2.63 -1.10 -13.24
CA ALA A 358 3.96 -0.60 -12.92
C ALA A 358 4.40 -0.94 -11.49
N TRP A 359 3.51 -0.76 -10.51
CA TRP A 359 3.78 -1.10 -9.11
C TRP A 359 4.09 -2.59 -8.93
N ARG A 360 3.29 -3.46 -9.54
CA ARG A 360 3.47 -4.92 -9.46
C ARG A 360 4.70 -5.39 -10.26
N THR A 361 4.92 -4.82 -11.43
CA THR A 361 5.92 -5.31 -12.39
C THR A 361 7.32 -4.75 -12.19
N LEU A 362 7.44 -3.44 -11.91
CA LEU A 362 8.73 -2.76 -11.84
C LEU A 362 9.40 -2.88 -10.48
N ALA A 363 8.67 -3.34 -9.45
CA ALA A 363 9.15 -3.45 -8.06
C ALA A 363 9.73 -2.15 -7.45
N GLN A 364 9.58 -1.02 -8.14
CA GLN A 364 10.21 0.27 -7.89
C GLN A 364 9.34 1.37 -8.51
N PRO A 365 8.07 1.42 -8.12
CA PRO A 365 7.77 2.60 -7.31
C PRO A 365 7.36 2.20 -5.92
N ASN A 366 7.93 2.89 -4.95
CA ASN A 366 7.36 2.97 -3.63
C ASN A 366 5.86 3.25 -3.75
N ARG A 367 4.98 2.33 -3.33
CA ARG A 367 3.50 2.48 -3.46
C ARG A 367 3.03 3.87 -3.04
N ASP A 368 3.63 4.41 -1.99
CA ASP A 368 3.38 5.76 -1.46
C ASP A 368 3.55 6.88 -2.48
N VAL A 369 4.42 6.76 -3.49
CA VAL A 369 4.53 7.76 -4.57
C VAL A 369 3.26 7.80 -5.40
N PHE A 370 2.66 6.64 -5.66
CA PHE A 370 1.40 6.57 -6.38
C PHE A 370 0.23 7.01 -5.52
N LEU A 371 0.22 6.70 -4.22
CA LEU A 371 -0.78 7.27 -3.30
C LEU A 371 -0.73 8.81 -3.32
N ALA A 372 0.46 9.39 -3.29
CA ALA A 372 0.66 10.84 -3.35
C ALA A 372 0.30 11.44 -4.72
N GLU A 373 0.67 10.78 -5.82
CA GLU A 373 0.26 11.16 -7.18
C GLU A 373 -1.26 11.16 -7.31
N ASN A 374 -1.92 10.17 -6.72
CA ASN A 374 -3.37 9.99 -6.76
C ASN A 374 -4.11 11.09 -5.98
N LEU A 375 -3.66 11.41 -4.76
CA LEU A 375 -4.20 12.54 -4.00
C LEU A 375 -3.90 13.88 -4.68
N THR A 376 -2.74 14.04 -5.30
CA THR A 376 -2.38 15.24 -6.06
C THR A 376 -3.27 15.41 -7.29
N TRP A 377 -3.56 14.32 -7.99
CA TRP A 377 -4.50 14.31 -9.11
C TRP A 377 -5.92 14.66 -8.64
N LEU A 378 -6.38 14.10 -7.52
CA LEU A 378 -7.69 14.44 -6.93
C LEU A 378 -7.77 15.95 -6.63
N ALA A 379 -6.74 16.54 -6.03
CA ALA A 379 -6.70 17.95 -5.68
C ALA A 379 -6.65 18.90 -6.90
N ARG A 380 -5.94 18.52 -7.96
CA ARG A 380 -5.65 19.41 -9.11
C ARG A 380 -6.60 19.23 -10.29
N GLU A 381 -7.03 18.00 -10.53
CA GLU A 381 -7.75 17.62 -11.76
C GLU A 381 -9.09 16.95 -11.48
N GLY A 382 -9.14 16.05 -10.49
CA GLY A 382 -10.37 15.33 -10.13
C GLY A 382 -11.44 16.27 -9.57
N HIS A 383 -11.06 17.03 -8.55
CA HIS A 383 -11.93 17.95 -7.81
C HIS A 383 -11.22 19.30 -7.58
N PRO A 384 -10.93 20.05 -8.65
CA PRO A 384 -10.21 21.32 -8.53
C PRO A 384 -10.97 22.31 -7.65
N GLY A 385 -10.28 22.90 -6.67
CA GLY A 385 -10.85 23.85 -5.71
C GLY A 385 -11.51 23.21 -4.48
N SER A 386 -11.71 21.89 -4.48
CA SER A 386 -12.20 21.17 -3.30
C SER A 386 -11.13 21.04 -2.22
N ARG A 387 -11.56 20.96 -0.96
CA ARG A 387 -10.70 20.57 0.17
C ARG A 387 -10.94 19.09 0.51
N ILE A 388 -9.84 18.36 0.70
CA ILE A 388 -9.79 16.90 0.77
C ILE A 388 -9.29 16.46 2.15
N LEU A 389 -10.08 15.63 2.83
CA LEU A 389 -9.63 14.84 3.98
C LEU A 389 -9.24 13.44 3.50
N ALA A 390 -7.99 13.04 3.67
CA ALA A 390 -7.45 11.76 3.23
C ALA A 390 -7.14 10.85 4.43
N LEU A 391 -8.00 9.86 4.68
CA LEU A 391 -7.80 8.84 5.70
C LEU A 391 -6.91 7.71 5.16
N ALA A 392 -5.79 7.46 5.83
CA ALA A 392 -4.80 6.44 5.49
C ALA A 392 -4.17 5.84 6.74
N HIS A 393 -3.45 4.72 6.61
CA HIS A 393 -2.55 4.27 7.66
C HIS A 393 -1.56 5.39 8.02
N ALA A 394 -1.30 5.60 9.32
CA ALA A 394 -0.46 6.69 9.79
C ALA A 394 0.96 6.64 9.18
N SER A 395 1.51 5.44 8.96
CA SER A 395 2.81 5.26 8.30
C SER A 395 2.87 5.81 6.87
N HIS A 396 1.73 5.96 6.19
CA HIS A 396 1.64 6.57 4.86
C HIS A 396 1.51 8.09 4.98
N SER A 397 0.65 8.59 5.87
CA SER A 397 0.31 10.01 5.97
C SER A 397 1.40 10.87 6.63
N GLU A 398 2.37 10.27 7.32
CA GLU A 398 3.47 10.99 7.93
C GLU A 398 4.44 11.63 6.90
N LYS A 399 5.00 12.79 7.26
CA LYS A 399 5.95 13.55 6.43
C LYS A 399 7.37 12.98 6.50
N LEU A 400 7.49 11.68 6.25
CA LEU A 400 8.76 10.96 6.24
C LEU A 400 9.26 10.74 4.81
N PRO A 401 10.59 10.67 4.60
CA PRO A 401 11.15 10.32 3.29
C PRO A 401 10.57 9.00 2.78
N ARG A 402 10.23 8.96 1.49
CA ARG A 402 9.60 7.79 0.86
C ARG A 402 8.27 7.38 1.51
N ARG A 403 7.54 8.28 2.16
CA ARG A 403 6.13 8.07 2.53
C ARG A 403 5.24 9.02 1.75
N MET A 404 3.96 8.70 1.64
CA MET A 404 2.99 9.49 0.88
C MET A 404 2.97 10.92 1.43
N GLY A 405 2.96 11.10 2.75
CA GLY A 405 3.01 12.41 3.37
C GLY A 405 4.30 13.18 3.09
N GLY A 406 5.44 12.49 2.89
CA GLY A 406 6.69 13.11 2.44
C GLY A 406 6.57 13.70 1.03
N PHE A 407 6.12 12.89 0.06
CA PHE A 407 5.90 13.34 -1.32
C PHE A 407 4.86 14.46 -1.42
N LEU A 408 3.78 14.37 -0.61
CA LEU A 408 2.77 15.42 -0.56
C LEU A 408 3.30 16.71 0.06
N ALA A 409 4.16 16.62 1.08
CA ALA A 409 4.82 17.80 1.65
C ALA A 409 5.78 18.46 0.66
N GLU A 410 6.50 17.69 -0.16
CA GLU A 410 7.34 18.23 -1.24
C GLU A 410 6.48 18.90 -2.33
N THR A 411 5.34 18.31 -2.68
CA THR A 411 4.49 18.77 -3.79
C THR A 411 3.57 19.93 -3.44
N HIS A 412 3.05 19.97 -2.21
CA HIS A 412 2.02 20.92 -1.74
C HIS A 412 2.53 21.84 -0.62
N GLY A 413 3.70 21.57 -0.03
CA GLY A 413 4.29 22.42 1.01
C GLY A 413 3.36 22.66 2.20
N PRO A 414 3.03 23.93 2.54
CA PRO A 414 2.14 24.25 3.66
C PRO A 414 0.67 23.87 3.42
N ASP A 415 0.27 23.63 2.17
CA ASP A 415 -1.10 23.27 1.78
C ASP A 415 -1.43 21.80 2.09
N TYR A 416 -0.41 21.02 2.47
CA TYR A 416 -0.57 19.69 3.04
C TYR A 416 -0.29 19.68 4.55
N ARG A 417 -1.29 19.30 5.33
CA ARG A 417 -1.16 19.03 6.78
C ARG A 417 -1.54 17.58 7.07
N THR A 418 -0.94 16.97 8.09
CA THR A 418 -1.25 15.60 8.49
C THR A 418 -1.30 15.45 10.01
N VAL A 419 -2.31 14.74 10.51
CA VAL A 419 -2.50 14.38 11.93
C VAL A 419 -2.80 12.90 12.01
N SER A 420 -2.30 12.20 13.03
CA SER A 420 -2.50 10.75 13.17
C SER A 420 -3.15 10.40 14.50
N MET A 421 -3.99 9.38 14.47
CA MET A 421 -4.72 8.81 15.58
C MET A 421 -4.12 7.46 15.93
N TYR A 422 -3.87 7.21 17.20
CA TYR A 422 -3.27 5.97 17.68
C TYR A 422 -4.02 5.49 18.93
N SER A 423 -4.32 4.19 19.00
CA SER A 423 -4.85 3.57 20.21
C SER A 423 -3.81 3.63 21.33
N VAL A 424 -4.15 3.93 22.58
CA VAL A 424 -3.14 4.00 23.67
C VAL A 424 -3.10 2.73 24.50
N ALA A 425 -4.27 2.15 24.78
CA ALA A 425 -4.45 0.90 25.49
C ALA A 425 -5.86 0.35 25.20
N GLY A 426 -6.07 -0.94 25.45
CA GLY A 426 -7.38 -1.59 25.38
C GLY A 426 -7.47 -2.70 24.33
N GLU A 427 -8.69 -3.18 24.13
CA GLU A 427 -9.01 -4.18 23.11
C GLU A 427 -9.66 -3.51 21.91
N TYR A 428 -9.19 -3.85 20.71
CA TYR A 428 -9.73 -3.33 19.45
C TYR A 428 -9.83 -4.46 18.42
N ARG A 429 -10.63 -4.27 17.38
CA ARG A 429 -10.60 -5.14 16.21
C ARG A 429 -9.69 -4.50 15.16
N GLY A 430 -8.65 -5.22 14.76
CA GLY A 430 -7.78 -4.83 13.65
C GLY A 430 -7.66 -5.97 12.66
N PHE A 431 -7.88 -5.70 11.38
CA PHE A 431 -7.92 -6.73 10.32
C PHE A 431 -8.86 -7.92 10.66
N GLY A 432 -10.07 -7.65 11.16
CA GLY A 432 -11.05 -8.69 11.50
C GLY A 432 -10.70 -9.54 12.74
N SER A 433 -9.59 -9.27 13.42
CA SER A 433 -9.13 -10.00 14.60
C SER A 433 -9.21 -9.13 15.87
N LEU A 434 -9.62 -9.71 17.00
CA LEU A 434 -9.51 -9.06 18.30
C LEU A 434 -8.02 -8.96 18.66
N ARG A 435 -7.55 -7.75 18.98
CA ARG A 435 -6.18 -7.47 19.39
C ARG A 435 -6.21 -6.73 20.72
N THR A 436 -5.24 -7.06 21.57
CA THR A 436 -5.03 -6.42 22.86
C THR A 436 -3.78 -5.58 22.76
N LEU A 437 -3.88 -4.28 23.06
CA LEU A 437 -2.73 -3.40 23.23
C LEU A 437 -2.43 -3.29 24.72
N GLU A 438 -1.32 -3.91 25.13
CA GLU A 438 -0.72 -3.68 26.44
C GLU A 438 0.17 -2.42 26.41
N THR A 439 0.21 -1.67 27.51
CA THR A 439 0.84 -0.34 27.62
C THR A 439 2.37 -0.29 27.40
N GLY A 440 3.02 -1.37 26.96
CA GLY A 440 4.49 -1.51 26.85
C GLY A 440 5.06 -1.61 25.43
N ASP A 441 4.26 -1.92 24.41
CA ASP A 441 4.77 -2.26 23.07
C ASP A 441 4.92 -1.04 22.14
N ARG A 442 5.66 0.00 22.55
CA ARG A 442 5.93 1.14 21.65
C ARG A 442 7.37 1.66 21.64
N PRO A 443 7.86 2.16 20.47
CA PRO A 443 8.87 3.21 20.43
C PRO A 443 8.35 4.45 21.18
N GLU A 444 9.20 5.39 21.58
CA GLU A 444 8.77 6.67 22.19
C GLU A 444 7.76 7.41 21.31
N VAL A 445 6.49 7.04 21.38
CA VAL A 445 5.38 7.95 21.17
C VAL A 445 5.51 8.87 22.36
N LEU A 446 6.05 10.07 22.14
CA LEU A 446 5.87 11.16 23.09
C LEU A 446 4.40 11.10 23.47
N PRO A 447 4.05 10.73 24.71
CA PRO A 447 2.67 10.84 25.12
C PRO A 447 2.34 12.31 24.85
N LEU A 448 1.20 12.58 24.23
CA LEU A 448 0.47 13.77 24.63
C LEU A 448 0.16 13.54 26.11
N ALA A 449 1.16 13.86 26.94
CA ALA A 449 1.11 13.62 28.36
C ALA A 449 -0.16 14.32 28.85
N PRO A 450 -0.94 13.71 29.75
CA PRO A 450 -2.04 14.39 30.41
C PRO A 450 -1.62 15.74 30.99
N ASP A 451 -0.34 15.88 31.33
CA ASP A 451 0.28 17.09 31.87
C ASP A 451 0.79 18.09 30.80
N ARG A 452 0.78 17.72 29.50
CA ARG A 452 1.11 18.62 28.37
C ARG A 452 -0.09 19.14 27.58
N VAL A 453 -1.30 18.59 27.81
CA VAL A 453 -2.56 19.22 27.34
C VAL A 453 -2.96 20.39 28.24
N ARG A 454 -2.45 20.48 29.48
CA ARG A 454 -2.72 21.60 30.39
C ARG A 454 -1.85 22.84 30.18
N SER A 455 -0.77 22.79 29.39
CA SER A 455 0.14 23.93 29.24
C SER A 455 -0.02 24.74 27.95
N ASN A 456 -0.64 24.20 26.89
CA ASN A 456 -0.83 24.96 25.63
C ASN A 456 -2.14 25.76 25.55
N VAL A 457 -2.95 25.76 26.62
CA VAL A 457 -4.09 26.69 26.80
C VAL A 457 -3.71 27.92 27.66
N ARG A 458 -2.45 28.05 28.12
CA ARG A 458 -2.02 29.19 28.96
C ARG A 458 -0.86 30.05 28.44
N TYR A 459 -0.38 29.82 27.22
CA TYR A 459 0.66 30.69 26.63
C TYR A 459 0.09 31.95 25.93
N LEU A 460 -1.21 32.00 25.63
CA LEU A 460 -1.89 33.20 25.09
C LEU A 460 -2.52 34.11 26.16
N ALA A 461 -2.25 33.87 27.45
CA ALA A 461 -2.74 34.71 28.56
C ALA A 461 -1.61 35.39 29.37
N SER A 462 -0.38 35.45 28.85
CA SER A 462 0.75 36.09 29.56
C SER A 462 1.61 37.05 28.75
N LEU A 463 1.17 37.46 27.56
CA LEU A 463 1.68 38.65 26.87
C LEU A 463 0.44 39.45 26.43
N ALA A 464 0.08 40.60 26.99
CA ALA A 464 0.81 41.57 27.81
C ALA A 464 -0.23 42.46 28.54
N PRO A 465 0.15 43.47 29.35
CA PRO A 465 -0.52 44.76 29.20
C PRO A 465 -0.20 45.38 27.83
#